data_AF-A0A3L7PXE4-F1
#
_entry.id   AF-A0A3L7PXE4-F1
#
_cell.length_a   1.000
_cell.length_b   1.000
_cell.length_c   1.000
_cell.angle_alpha   90.00
_cell.angle_beta   90.00
_cell.angle_gamma   90.00
#
_symmetry.space_group_name_H-M   'P 1'
#
loop_
_entity.id
_entity.type
_entity.pdbx_description
1 polymer ?
#
loop_
_entity_poly.entity_id
_entity_poly.type
_entity_poly.pdbx_seq_one_letter_code
_entity_poly.pdbx_strand_id
1 'polypeptide(L)'
;FPWFGSGVWLQGGCRFEAEVAGSTPSDPDSMKATWIYYPYSATGLIVQGARASAVAAKRMDPLDSIRMVNPPAAPSVSGTFTSYTNNYILTGGSHSLNSFRVRAVFLPQLFTKNFEVRGGATVTLNTGTYEVYGSWVLRDSRIIINGDVKFVINPNLALTGLDWQNSSVEINPNSTFEIYNGYSMDVRNCWVGPRKQYICNNVAIDGDPHKKNWFAQFTSDDCYPVAPTSPQYMEPWRVRVYPMRQFLSSFFLWDIRDTSIVGSLFLPTNPIRLFGRTQVYGRVAANHLLIYDAASFFYDHALDLVTGFTEGRAPSRGGDPEDMFPSRIVSYGFNAEAAR
;
A
#
# COMPACT_ATOMS: atom_id res chain seq x y z
N PHE A 1 16.32 -2.14 28.35
CA PHE A 1 15.06 -1.55 28.87
C PHE A 1 13.92 -2.00 27.96
N PRO A 2 12.87 -2.67 28.48
CA PRO A 2 11.70 -2.97 27.68
C PRO A 2 11.00 -1.66 27.31
N TRP A 3 10.65 -1.52 26.03
CA TRP A 3 10.06 -0.33 25.47
C TRP A 3 8.56 -0.27 25.79
N PHE A 4 8.14 0.80 26.45
CA PHE A 4 6.74 1.12 26.74
C PHE A 4 6.43 2.51 26.15
N GLY A 5 5.94 2.52 24.91
CA GLY A 5 5.52 3.72 24.18
C GLY A 5 5.38 3.42 22.69
N SER A 6 4.60 4.21 21.95
CA SER A 6 4.62 4.22 20.48
C SER A 6 5.79 5.09 20.00
N GLY A 7 6.56 4.63 19.03
CA GLY A 7 7.86 5.22 18.68
C GLY A 7 8.47 4.58 17.44
N VAL A 8 9.47 5.26 16.86
CA VAL A 8 10.20 4.81 15.67
C VAL A 8 11.65 4.54 16.06
N TRP A 9 12.12 3.31 15.82
CA TRP A 9 13.49 2.91 16.06
C TRP A 9 14.27 2.83 14.74
N LEU A 10 15.22 3.73 14.55
CA LEU A 10 16.07 3.82 13.37
C LEU A 10 17.33 2.97 13.59
N GLN A 11 17.36 1.77 13.01
CA GLN A 11 18.53 0.90 13.10
C GLN A 11 19.75 1.48 12.35
N GLY A 12 20.93 0.96 12.68
CA GLY A 12 22.15 1.31 11.95
C GLY A 12 22.01 0.92 10.48
N GLY A 13 22.15 1.89 9.57
CA GLY A 13 22.00 1.68 8.12
C GLY A 13 20.89 2.50 7.47
N CYS A 14 19.98 3.11 8.24
CA CYS A 14 18.98 4.06 7.70
C CYS A 14 19.67 5.20 6.93
N ARG A 15 19.26 5.42 5.68
CA ARG A 15 19.66 6.54 4.84
C ARG A 15 18.46 7.42 4.60
N PHE A 16 18.64 8.72 4.73
CA PHE A 16 17.66 9.72 4.33
C PHE A 16 18.14 10.34 3.02
N GLU A 17 17.20 10.71 2.15
CA GLU A 17 17.53 11.52 0.98
C GLU A 17 18.14 12.86 1.44
N ALA A 18 19.02 13.44 0.63
CA ALA A 18 19.58 14.75 0.95
C ALA A 18 18.45 15.80 0.97
N GLU A 19 18.49 16.70 1.95
CA GLU A 19 17.49 17.75 2.24
C GLU A 19 16.61 18.18 1.06
N VAL A 20 15.28 18.10 1.23
CA VAL A 20 14.35 18.85 0.38
C VAL A 20 14.18 20.24 0.98
N ALA A 21 14.58 21.23 0.20
CA ALA A 21 14.79 22.62 0.61
C ALA A 21 13.54 23.30 1.21
N GLY A 22 13.76 23.99 2.33
CA GLY A 22 12.82 24.87 3.01
C GLY A 22 13.25 25.18 4.45
N SER A 23 14.55 25.38 4.69
CA SER A 23 15.04 25.65 6.05
C SER A 23 14.52 27.01 6.53
N THR A 24 13.67 27.02 7.55
CA THR A 24 13.32 28.22 8.29
C THR A 24 14.26 28.28 9.49
N PRO A 25 15.27 29.17 9.55
CA PRO A 25 16.30 29.12 10.60
C PRO A 25 15.76 29.25 12.04
N SER A 26 14.56 29.79 12.22
CA SER A 26 13.88 29.87 13.50
C SER A 26 13.14 28.59 13.92
N ASP A 27 13.04 27.59 13.04
CA ASP A 27 12.45 26.28 13.29
C ASP A 27 13.55 25.21 13.25
N PRO A 28 14.06 24.75 14.41
CA PRO A 28 15.11 23.73 14.51
C PRO A 28 14.76 22.40 13.83
N ASP A 29 13.46 22.12 13.65
CA ASP A 29 12.98 20.90 13.00
C ASP A 29 13.06 21.02 11.47
N SER A 30 13.06 22.24 10.91
CA SER A 30 13.27 22.48 9.47
C SER A 30 14.71 22.28 8.99
N MET A 31 15.63 22.04 9.93
CA MET A 31 17.02 21.66 9.66
C MET A 31 17.24 20.13 9.72
N LYS A 32 16.16 19.35 9.85
CA LYS A 32 16.21 17.88 9.87
C LYS A 32 16.04 17.33 8.46
N ALA A 33 16.70 16.20 8.17
CA ALA A 33 16.64 15.57 6.86
C ALA A 33 15.23 15.02 6.53
N THR A 34 14.42 14.73 7.55
CA THR A 34 13.04 14.29 7.38
C THR A 34 12.22 14.57 8.65
N TRP A 35 10.90 14.42 8.54
CA TRP A 35 9.93 14.67 9.60
C TRP A 35 9.07 13.44 9.83
N ILE A 36 8.74 13.17 11.08
CA ILE A 36 7.73 12.20 11.49
C ILE A 36 6.64 12.95 12.25
N TYR A 37 5.44 12.95 11.68
CA TYR A 37 4.24 13.44 12.34
C TYR A 37 3.72 12.40 13.34
N TYR A 38 3.28 12.83 14.52
CA TYR A 38 2.64 11.94 15.49
C TYR A 38 1.29 12.52 15.96
N PRO A 39 0.31 11.66 16.33
CA PRO A 39 -1.04 12.13 16.63
C PRO A 39 -1.07 13.19 17.74
N TYR A 40 -2.00 14.15 17.65
CA TYR A 40 -2.20 15.18 18.68
C TYR A 40 -2.37 14.58 20.09
N SER A 41 -3.14 13.49 20.16
CA SER A 41 -3.43 12.78 21.41
C SER A 41 -2.27 11.96 21.97
N ALA A 42 -1.15 11.82 21.25
CA ALA A 42 0.01 11.11 21.75
C ALA A 42 0.84 12.03 22.66
N THR A 43 1.16 11.53 23.85
CA THR A 43 1.99 12.22 24.85
C THR A 43 3.40 12.54 24.34
N GLY A 44 3.87 11.78 23.35
CA GLY A 44 5.07 12.06 22.55
C GLY A 44 5.34 10.92 21.57
N LEU A 45 6.29 11.13 20.65
CA LEU A 45 6.88 10.08 19.83
C LEU A 45 8.34 9.92 20.25
N ILE A 46 8.75 8.69 20.54
CA ILE A 46 10.15 8.38 20.79
C ILE A 46 10.80 8.04 19.45
N VAL A 47 11.69 8.89 18.96
CA VAL A 47 12.60 8.57 17.85
C VAL A 47 13.95 8.19 18.47
N GLN A 48 14.36 6.94 18.27
CA GLN A 48 15.59 6.40 18.85
C GLN A 48 16.44 5.68 17.80
N GLY A 49 17.72 5.49 18.10
CA GLY A 49 18.67 4.81 17.22
C GLY A 49 19.70 5.73 16.57
N ALA A 50 20.60 5.15 15.76
CA ALA A 50 21.85 5.80 15.33
C ALA A 50 21.65 7.07 14.48
N ARG A 51 20.45 7.27 13.93
CA ARG A 51 20.09 8.42 13.08
C ARG A 51 18.93 9.25 13.64
N ALA A 52 18.57 9.07 14.91
CA ALA A 52 17.45 9.80 15.53
C ALA A 52 17.57 11.32 15.42
N SER A 53 18.80 11.85 15.48
CA SER A 53 19.06 13.29 15.38
C SER A 53 18.75 13.89 14.00
N ALA A 54 18.59 13.08 12.95
CA ALA A 54 18.29 13.52 11.59
C ALA A 54 16.78 13.64 11.31
N VAL A 55 15.94 13.32 12.30
CA VAL A 55 14.48 13.28 12.18
C VAL A 55 13.84 14.29 13.11
N ALA A 56 13.01 15.16 12.56
CA ALA A 56 12.09 15.99 13.34
C ALA A 56 10.88 15.16 13.77
N ALA A 57 10.43 15.31 15.02
CA ALA A 57 9.18 14.70 15.48
C ALA A 57 8.15 15.81 15.74
N LYS A 58 7.13 15.91 14.90
CA LYS A 58 6.14 16.99 14.97
C LYS A 58 4.78 16.46 15.41
N ARG A 59 4.22 17.04 16.47
CA ARG A 59 2.84 16.74 16.86
C ARG A 59 1.91 17.33 15.80
N MET A 60 0.95 16.54 15.36
CA MET A 60 -0.11 17.01 14.48
C MET A 60 -1.08 17.94 15.23
N ASP A 61 -1.67 18.90 14.52
CA ASP A 61 -2.78 19.70 15.03
C ASP A 61 -4.00 18.82 15.37
N PRO A 62 -4.80 19.11 16.42
CA PRO A 62 -6.02 18.35 16.73
C PRO A 62 -7.00 18.17 15.56
N LEU A 63 -7.12 19.16 14.68
CA LEU A 63 -8.05 19.16 13.55
C LEU A 63 -7.53 18.32 12.38
N ASP A 64 -6.20 18.22 12.25
CA ASP A 64 -5.49 17.45 11.23
C ASP A 64 -5.17 16.02 11.70
N SER A 65 -5.10 15.83 13.01
CA SER A 65 -4.89 14.57 13.70
C SER A 65 -6.20 13.76 13.73
N ILE A 66 -6.69 13.33 12.56
CA ILE A 66 -7.69 12.26 12.51
C ILE A 66 -6.97 10.97 12.86
N ARG A 67 -6.70 10.75 14.15
CA ARG A 67 -6.32 9.44 14.66
C ARG A 67 -7.37 8.50 14.06
N MET A 68 -6.96 7.50 13.28
CA MET A 68 -7.78 6.30 13.15
C MET A 68 -7.73 5.63 14.52
N VAL A 69 -8.38 6.25 15.52
CA VAL A 69 -8.56 5.72 16.87
C VAL A 69 -9.22 4.36 16.74
N ASN A 70 -10.11 4.24 15.74
CA ASN A 70 -10.78 3.03 15.37
C ASN A 70 -10.62 2.79 13.85
N PRO A 71 -10.50 1.51 13.44
CA PRO A 71 -10.64 1.13 12.04
C PRO A 71 -12.02 1.53 11.48
N PRO A 72 -12.16 1.73 10.17
CA PRO A 72 -13.45 2.00 9.57
C PRO A 72 -14.32 0.75 9.71
N ALA A 73 -15.63 0.92 9.84
CA ALA A 73 -16.53 -0.20 9.61
C ALA A 73 -16.38 -0.63 8.14
N ALA A 74 -16.47 -1.94 7.89
CA ALA A 74 -16.64 -2.38 6.52
C ALA A 74 -17.93 -1.73 5.98
N PRO A 75 -17.88 -1.04 4.83
CA PRO A 75 -19.05 -0.37 4.29
C PRO A 75 -20.11 -1.42 3.92
N SER A 76 -21.37 -0.99 3.90
CA SER A 76 -22.43 -1.85 3.41
C SER A 76 -22.13 -2.30 1.97
N VAL A 77 -22.30 -3.59 1.74
CA VAL A 77 -22.15 -4.21 0.44
C VAL A 77 -23.49 -4.06 -0.27
N SER A 78 -23.56 -3.16 -1.26
CA SER A 78 -24.75 -2.92 -2.09
C SER A 78 -24.45 -3.25 -3.55
N GLY A 79 -25.49 -3.69 -4.27
CA GLY A 79 -25.40 -4.05 -5.68
C GLY A 79 -25.84 -5.48 -5.98
N THR A 80 -25.93 -5.79 -7.27
CA THR A 80 -26.22 -7.14 -7.76
C THR A 80 -24.92 -7.93 -7.84
N PHE A 81 -24.91 -9.14 -7.27
CA PHE A 81 -23.76 -10.03 -7.27
C PHE A 81 -24.02 -11.28 -8.09
N THR A 82 -23.06 -11.69 -8.91
CA THR A 82 -22.94 -13.09 -9.27
C THR A 82 -22.49 -13.86 -8.04
N SER A 83 -23.27 -14.85 -7.59
CA SER A 83 -22.98 -15.60 -6.36
C SER A 83 -22.36 -16.97 -6.67
N TYR A 84 -21.23 -17.26 -6.03
CA TYR A 84 -20.54 -18.55 -6.09
C TYR A 84 -20.60 -19.23 -4.72
N THR A 85 -21.00 -20.50 -4.72
CA THR A 85 -21.23 -21.30 -3.51
C THR A 85 -20.09 -22.26 -3.17
N ASN A 86 -19.18 -22.44 -4.13
CA ASN A 86 -17.91 -23.13 -4.00
C ASN A 86 -16.76 -22.13 -4.13
N ASN A 87 -15.51 -22.60 -4.01
CA ASN A 87 -14.35 -21.77 -4.36
C ASN A 87 -14.53 -21.27 -5.80
N TYR A 88 -14.30 -19.98 -6.00
CA TYR A 88 -14.29 -19.40 -7.33
C TYR A 88 -12.86 -19.35 -7.82
N ILE A 89 -12.53 -20.22 -8.77
CA ILE A 89 -11.15 -20.46 -9.21
C ILE A 89 -11.02 -20.05 -10.66
N LEU A 90 -10.05 -19.19 -10.95
CA LEU A 90 -9.64 -18.79 -12.29
C LEU A 90 -8.21 -19.26 -12.54
N THR A 91 -7.99 -19.97 -13.63
CA THR A 91 -6.71 -20.56 -14.01
C THR A 91 -6.37 -20.23 -15.45
N GLY A 92 -5.21 -19.60 -15.69
CA GLY A 92 -4.78 -19.16 -17.03
C GLY A 92 -5.75 -18.20 -17.73
N GLY A 93 -5.36 -17.74 -18.91
CA GLY A 93 -6.20 -16.90 -19.77
C GLY A 93 -6.50 -15.50 -19.21
N SER A 94 -7.41 -14.80 -19.89
CA SER A 94 -7.84 -13.44 -19.55
C SER A 94 -9.31 -13.42 -19.17
N HIS A 95 -9.64 -12.85 -18.01
CA HIS A 95 -10.99 -12.77 -17.48
C HIS A 95 -11.35 -11.32 -17.17
N SER A 96 -12.61 -10.97 -17.36
CA SER A 96 -13.16 -9.68 -16.94
C SER A 96 -14.33 -9.93 -16.02
N LEU A 97 -14.23 -9.45 -14.78
CA LEU A 97 -15.21 -9.69 -13.74
C LEU A 97 -15.96 -8.42 -13.40
N ASN A 98 -17.23 -8.60 -13.05
CA ASN A 98 -18.04 -7.63 -12.36
C ASN A 98 -18.27 -8.11 -10.92
N SER A 99 -18.95 -7.31 -10.11
CA SER A 99 -19.28 -7.63 -8.72
C SER A 99 -19.71 -9.09 -8.51
N PHE A 100 -18.98 -9.81 -7.67
CA PHE A 100 -19.31 -11.17 -7.28
C PHE A 100 -19.22 -11.37 -5.78
N ARG A 101 -19.88 -12.45 -5.31
CA ARG A 101 -19.80 -12.91 -3.94
C ARG A 101 -19.43 -14.39 -3.91
N VAL A 102 -18.41 -14.75 -3.15
CA VAL A 102 -18.02 -16.14 -2.87
C VAL A 102 -18.36 -16.46 -1.43
N ARG A 103 -19.35 -17.33 -1.20
CA ARG A 103 -19.77 -17.74 0.15
C ARG A 103 -20.48 -19.09 0.15
N ALA A 104 -20.44 -19.82 1.26
CA ALA A 104 -21.28 -21.02 1.40
C ALA A 104 -22.79 -20.67 1.44
N VAL A 105 -23.64 -21.59 0.99
CA VAL A 105 -25.11 -21.45 1.01
C VAL A 105 -25.65 -21.52 2.44
N PHE A 106 -25.16 -22.48 3.21
CA PHE A 106 -25.55 -22.75 4.59
C PHE A 106 -24.43 -22.37 5.53
N LEU A 107 -24.77 -21.67 6.62
CA LEU A 107 -23.84 -21.27 7.68
C LEU A 107 -22.55 -20.64 7.11
N PRO A 108 -22.66 -19.50 6.39
CA PRO A 108 -21.53 -18.88 5.69
C PRO A 108 -20.37 -18.48 6.63
N GLN A 109 -20.63 -18.44 7.94
CA GLN A 109 -19.66 -18.15 8.99
C GLN A 109 -18.85 -19.38 9.45
N LEU A 110 -19.14 -20.57 8.92
CA LEU A 110 -18.51 -21.84 9.32
C LEU A 110 -17.73 -22.52 8.19
N PHE A 111 -17.92 -22.12 6.93
CA PHE A 111 -17.25 -22.74 5.79
C PHE A 111 -16.51 -21.73 4.94
N THR A 112 -15.19 -21.89 4.86
CA THR A 112 -14.30 -21.06 4.04
C THR A 112 -14.54 -21.35 2.57
N LYS A 113 -14.81 -20.30 1.78
CA LYS A 113 -14.88 -20.36 0.31
C LYS A 113 -13.97 -19.29 -0.29
N ASN A 114 -12.99 -19.72 -1.05
CA ASN A 114 -11.92 -18.85 -1.54
C ASN A 114 -12.23 -18.28 -2.92
N PHE A 115 -11.70 -17.09 -3.18
CA PHE A 115 -11.45 -16.63 -4.53
C PHE A 115 -9.99 -16.92 -4.87
N GLU A 116 -9.74 -17.72 -5.90
CA GLU A 116 -8.40 -18.15 -6.28
C GLU A 116 -8.12 -17.73 -7.72
N VAL A 117 -7.06 -16.95 -7.93
CA VAL A 117 -6.56 -16.59 -9.26
C VAL A 117 -5.15 -17.13 -9.38
N ARG A 118 -4.95 -18.07 -10.31
CA ARG A 118 -3.69 -18.82 -10.41
C ARG A 118 -3.27 -19.17 -11.83
N GLY A 119 -2.03 -19.64 -11.97
CA GLY A 119 -1.54 -20.26 -13.21
C GLY A 119 -1.45 -19.29 -14.39
N GLY A 120 -0.91 -18.09 -14.17
CA GLY A 120 -0.72 -17.10 -15.23
C GLY A 120 -2.00 -16.39 -15.67
N ALA A 121 -3.08 -16.45 -14.88
CA ALA A 121 -4.32 -15.76 -15.21
C ALA A 121 -4.15 -14.24 -15.16
N THR A 122 -4.77 -13.53 -16.10
CA THR A 122 -4.99 -12.09 -16.03
C THR A 122 -6.46 -11.82 -15.76
N VAL A 123 -6.77 -11.10 -14.69
CA VAL A 123 -8.16 -10.81 -14.29
C VAL A 123 -8.35 -9.31 -14.17
N THR A 124 -9.25 -8.74 -14.97
CA THR A 124 -9.71 -7.36 -14.82
C THR A 124 -10.90 -7.32 -13.87
N LEU A 125 -10.78 -6.57 -12.78
CA LEU A 125 -11.89 -6.25 -11.88
C LEU A 125 -12.45 -4.88 -12.29
N ASN A 126 -13.69 -4.86 -12.80
CA ASN A 126 -14.38 -3.62 -13.12
C ASN A 126 -14.99 -2.97 -11.87
N THR A 127 -15.37 -1.69 -11.99
CA THR A 127 -16.08 -0.94 -10.95
C THR A 127 -17.14 -1.79 -10.26
N GLY A 128 -17.06 -1.89 -8.94
CA GLY A 128 -17.97 -2.74 -8.20
C GLY A 128 -17.46 -3.17 -6.84
N THR A 129 -18.28 -3.97 -6.17
CA THR A 129 -17.94 -4.60 -4.90
C THR A 129 -17.72 -6.09 -5.12
N TYR A 130 -16.66 -6.62 -4.53
CA TYR A 130 -16.29 -8.02 -4.57
C TYR A 130 -16.24 -8.52 -3.14
N GLU A 131 -16.85 -9.68 -2.88
CA GLU A 131 -16.99 -10.19 -1.53
C GLU A 131 -16.59 -11.66 -1.44
N VAL A 132 -15.73 -11.99 -0.48
CA VAL A 132 -15.23 -13.36 -0.28
C VAL A 132 -15.31 -13.71 1.20
N TYR A 133 -15.98 -14.84 1.52
CA TYR A 133 -16.06 -15.41 2.86
C TYR A 133 -15.02 -16.53 3.02
N GLY A 134 -13.76 -16.12 2.92
CA GLY A 134 -12.58 -16.98 2.89
C GLY A 134 -11.37 -16.19 2.44
N SER A 135 -10.35 -16.88 1.94
CA SER A 135 -9.13 -16.24 1.45
C SER A 135 -9.30 -15.76 0.01
N TRP A 136 -8.69 -14.61 -0.31
CA TRP A 136 -8.32 -14.26 -1.66
C TRP A 136 -6.89 -14.74 -1.93
N VAL A 137 -6.81 -15.82 -2.68
CA VAL A 137 -5.57 -16.44 -3.11
C VAL A 137 -5.19 -15.91 -4.49
N LEU A 138 -3.96 -15.39 -4.61
CA LEU A 138 -3.42 -14.89 -5.87
C LEU A 138 -2.03 -15.50 -6.09
N ARG A 139 -1.83 -16.30 -7.14
CA ARG A 139 -0.59 -17.06 -7.40
C ARG A 139 -0.13 -16.91 -8.84
N ASP A 140 1.08 -16.44 -9.04
CA ASP A 140 1.71 -16.35 -10.37
C ASP A 140 0.76 -15.71 -11.42
N SER A 141 0.04 -14.65 -11.02
CA SER A 141 -1.08 -14.09 -11.78
C SER A 141 -1.16 -12.57 -11.69
N ARG A 142 -1.99 -11.98 -12.55
CA ARG A 142 -2.15 -10.53 -12.70
C ARG A 142 -3.61 -10.12 -12.44
N ILE A 143 -3.79 -9.11 -11.59
CA ILE A 143 -5.07 -8.40 -11.42
C ILE A 143 -4.93 -7.01 -12.02
N ILE A 144 -5.93 -6.58 -12.78
CA ILE A 144 -6.06 -5.21 -13.29
C ILE A 144 -7.27 -4.57 -12.62
N ILE A 145 -7.08 -3.47 -11.93
CA ILE A 145 -8.18 -2.69 -11.35
C ILE A 145 -8.64 -1.67 -12.37
N ASN A 146 -9.92 -1.73 -12.74
CA ASN A 146 -10.53 -0.89 -13.76
C ASN A 146 -11.76 -0.14 -13.21
N GLY A 147 -11.54 1.09 -12.77
CA GLY A 147 -12.54 1.92 -12.09
C GLY A 147 -12.47 1.81 -10.56
N ASP A 148 -13.58 2.08 -9.88
CA ASP A 148 -13.65 2.08 -8.42
C ASP A 148 -14.00 0.68 -7.90
N VAL A 149 -12.99 -0.03 -7.41
CA VAL A 149 -13.11 -1.41 -6.92
C VAL A 149 -13.01 -1.45 -5.41
N LYS A 150 -14.00 -2.06 -4.79
CA LYS A 150 -14.01 -2.40 -3.38
C LYS A 150 -13.98 -3.91 -3.20
N PHE A 151 -13.04 -4.42 -2.44
CA PHE A 151 -12.90 -5.85 -2.15
C PHE A 151 -13.03 -6.12 -0.66
N VAL A 152 -14.04 -6.90 -0.27
CA VAL A 152 -14.34 -7.23 1.12
C VAL A 152 -14.03 -8.70 1.37
N ILE A 153 -13.11 -8.95 2.30
CA ILE A 153 -12.63 -10.28 2.65
C ILE A 153 -13.12 -10.57 4.06
N ASN A 154 -14.29 -11.20 4.13
CA ASN A 154 -14.97 -11.49 5.37
C ASN A 154 -14.32 -12.66 6.10
N PRO A 155 -14.05 -12.49 7.41
CA PRO A 155 -13.51 -13.53 8.24
C PRO A 155 -14.48 -14.67 8.54
N ASN A 156 -13.88 -15.83 8.77
CA ASN A 156 -14.48 -17.14 8.93
C ASN A 156 -13.43 -18.03 9.64
N LEU A 157 -13.51 -19.35 9.51
CA LEU A 157 -12.54 -20.30 10.07
C LEU A 157 -11.11 -20.18 9.49
N ALA A 158 -10.91 -19.47 8.39
CA ALA A 158 -9.57 -19.22 7.87
C ALA A 158 -8.79 -18.25 8.79
N LEU A 159 -7.45 -18.28 8.72
CA LEU A 159 -6.60 -17.32 9.46
C LEU A 159 -5.98 -16.26 8.55
N THR A 160 -5.99 -16.51 7.24
CA THR A 160 -5.35 -15.65 6.22
C THR A 160 -6.39 -15.19 5.21
N GLY A 161 -6.45 -13.88 4.98
CA GLY A 161 -7.42 -13.25 4.08
C GLY A 161 -6.80 -12.95 2.74
N LEU A 162 -5.70 -12.20 2.74
CA LEU A 162 -4.87 -12.04 1.55
C LEU A 162 -3.74 -13.06 1.59
N ASP A 163 -3.74 -13.94 0.61
CA ASP A 163 -2.69 -14.92 0.42
C ASP A 163 -2.15 -14.78 -1.00
N TRP A 164 -1.18 -13.88 -1.18
CA TRP A 164 -0.68 -13.49 -2.50
C TRP A 164 0.79 -13.86 -2.66
N GLN A 165 1.13 -14.50 -3.77
CA GLN A 165 2.50 -14.88 -4.09
C GLN A 165 2.80 -14.68 -5.58
N ASN A 166 3.98 -14.13 -5.88
CA ASN A 166 4.52 -13.99 -7.25
C ASN A 166 3.56 -13.31 -8.23
N SER A 167 2.82 -12.30 -7.76
CA SER A 167 1.67 -11.76 -8.51
C SER A 167 1.64 -10.25 -8.53
N SER A 168 0.92 -9.67 -9.48
CA SER A 168 0.73 -8.23 -9.60
C SER A 168 -0.73 -7.81 -9.47
N VAL A 169 -0.96 -6.67 -8.82
CA VAL A 169 -2.19 -5.90 -8.83
C VAL A 169 -1.89 -4.53 -9.41
N GLU A 170 -2.48 -4.24 -10.56
CA GLU A 170 -2.11 -3.09 -11.39
C GLU A 170 -3.30 -2.15 -11.55
N ILE A 171 -3.12 -0.88 -11.21
CA ILE A 171 -4.19 0.11 -11.12
C ILE A 171 -4.24 0.94 -12.41
N ASN A 172 -5.31 0.82 -13.21
CA ASN A 172 -5.51 1.68 -14.38
C ASN A 172 -5.57 3.16 -13.98
N PRO A 173 -5.30 4.12 -14.89
CA PRO A 173 -5.58 5.54 -14.64
C PRO A 173 -7.01 5.77 -14.12
N ASN A 174 -7.19 6.76 -13.24
CA ASN A 174 -8.49 7.13 -12.64
C ASN A 174 -9.24 6.02 -11.87
N SER A 175 -8.57 4.90 -11.57
CA SER A 175 -9.14 3.78 -10.82
C SER A 175 -8.75 3.86 -9.34
N THR A 176 -9.61 3.35 -8.47
CA THR A 176 -9.33 3.22 -7.03
C THR A 176 -9.56 1.78 -6.57
N PHE A 177 -8.80 1.38 -5.57
CA PHE A 177 -8.82 0.04 -5.03
C PHE A 177 -8.84 0.08 -3.51
N GLU A 178 -9.96 -0.33 -2.94
CA GLU A 178 -10.14 -0.45 -1.50
C GLU A 178 -10.24 -1.92 -1.12
N ILE A 179 -9.44 -2.37 -0.15
CA ILE A 179 -9.52 -3.70 0.43
C ILE A 179 -9.93 -3.58 1.89
N TYR A 180 -10.99 -4.28 2.27
CA TYR A 180 -11.37 -4.50 3.66
C TYR A 180 -11.04 -5.93 4.04
N ASN A 181 -9.95 -6.12 4.78
CA ASN A 181 -9.44 -7.44 5.15
C ASN A 181 -9.75 -7.75 6.62
N GLY A 182 -10.53 -8.80 6.87
CA GLY A 182 -10.83 -9.24 8.23
C GLY A 182 -9.88 -10.30 8.81
N TYR A 183 -8.80 -10.64 8.12
CA TYR A 183 -7.85 -11.68 8.53
C TYR A 183 -6.40 -11.16 8.55
N SER A 184 -5.45 -12.06 8.87
CA SER A 184 -4.03 -11.84 8.58
C SER A 184 -3.77 -11.69 7.08
N MET A 185 -2.65 -11.07 6.75
CA MET A 185 -2.17 -10.87 5.39
C MET A 185 -0.82 -11.58 5.24
N ASP A 186 -0.68 -12.38 4.19
CA ASP A 186 0.56 -13.01 3.79
C ASP A 186 0.80 -12.72 2.30
N VAL A 187 1.58 -11.66 2.04
CA VAL A 187 1.85 -11.15 0.68
C VAL A 187 3.34 -11.26 0.41
N ARG A 188 3.73 -12.06 -0.59
CA ARG A 188 5.12 -12.40 -0.87
C ARG A 188 5.48 -12.24 -2.34
N ASN A 189 6.62 -11.60 -2.62
CA ASN A 189 7.10 -11.43 -3.99
C ASN A 189 6.03 -10.84 -4.93
N CYS A 190 5.31 -9.82 -4.47
CA CYS A 190 4.20 -9.22 -5.19
C CYS A 190 4.50 -7.78 -5.65
N TRP A 191 3.68 -7.30 -6.58
CA TRP A 191 3.64 -5.90 -7.00
C TRP A 191 2.24 -5.33 -6.84
N VAL A 192 2.10 -4.16 -6.22
CA VAL A 192 0.84 -3.40 -6.18
C VAL A 192 1.16 -1.97 -6.57
N GLY A 193 0.63 -1.49 -7.69
CA GLY A 193 0.96 -0.15 -8.15
C GLY A 193 0.34 0.21 -9.50
N PRO A 194 0.76 1.32 -10.12
CA PRO A 194 0.11 1.78 -11.34
C PRO A 194 0.26 0.81 -12.51
N ARG A 195 -0.78 0.77 -13.35
CA ARG A 195 -0.73 0.26 -14.71
C ARG A 195 -0.53 1.43 -15.65
N LYS A 196 0.70 1.67 -16.08
CA LYS A 196 0.99 2.71 -17.08
C LYS A 196 0.81 2.13 -18.48
N GLN A 197 -0.04 2.77 -19.29
CA GLN A 197 -0.13 2.50 -20.73
C GLN A 197 0.37 3.75 -21.45
N TYR A 198 1.40 3.61 -22.27
CA TYR A 198 2.02 4.73 -22.98
C TYR A 198 2.61 4.27 -24.31
N ILE A 199 2.93 5.21 -25.18
CA ILE A 199 3.57 4.94 -26.47
C ILE A 199 5.04 5.32 -26.36
N CYS A 200 5.93 4.40 -26.70
CA CYS A 200 7.36 4.62 -26.83
C CYS A 200 7.78 4.29 -28.26
N ASN A 201 8.28 5.24 -29.04
CA ASN A 201 8.66 5.04 -30.45
C ASN A 201 7.60 4.30 -31.29
N ASN A 202 6.35 4.75 -31.20
CA ASN A 202 5.20 4.11 -31.85
C ASN A 202 4.87 2.67 -31.38
N VAL A 203 5.51 2.18 -30.31
CA VAL A 203 5.18 0.91 -29.66
C VAL A 203 4.35 1.18 -28.42
N ALA A 204 3.18 0.57 -28.33
CA ALA A 204 2.37 0.60 -27.11
C ALA A 204 3.03 -0.26 -26.02
N ILE A 205 3.36 0.37 -24.89
CA ILE A 205 3.89 -0.30 -23.71
C ILE A 205 2.80 -0.39 -22.66
N ASP A 206 2.66 -1.57 -22.04
CA ASP A 206 1.77 -1.84 -20.92
C ASP A 206 2.55 -2.21 -19.65
N GLY A 207 2.14 -1.61 -18.54
CA GLY A 207 2.68 -1.84 -17.21
C GLY A 207 3.77 -0.85 -16.80
N ASP A 208 3.97 -0.76 -15.49
CA ASP A 208 5.05 0.04 -14.92
C ASP A 208 6.43 -0.61 -15.22
N PRO A 209 7.42 0.13 -15.76
CA PRO A 209 8.76 -0.42 -15.97
C PRO A 209 9.47 -0.81 -14.67
N HIS A 210 9.18 -0.16 -13.54
CA HIS A 210 9.64 -0.58 -12.22
C HIS A 210 9.07 -1.94 -11.83
N LYS A 211 7.81 -2.25 -12.17
CA LYS A 211 7.26 -3.61 -11.98
C LYS A 211 8.11 -4.64 -12.74
N LYS A 212 8.44 -4.35 -14.00
CA LYS A 212 9.28 -5.25 -14.78
C LYS A 212 10.64 -5.43 -14.11
N ASN A 213 11.24 -4.35 -13.60
CA ASN A 213 12.50 -4.42 -12.86
C ASN A 213 12.36 -5.25 -11.57
N TRP A 214 11.28 -5.07 -10.82
CA TRP A 214 10.97 -5.80 -9.59
C TRP A 214 11.00 -7.32 -9.76
N PHE A 215 10.43 -7.79 -10.88
CA PHE A 215 10.40 -9.19 -11.26
C PHE A 215 11.62 -9.65 -12.08
N ALA A 216 12.67 -8.83 -12.21
CA ALA A 216 13.84 -9.10 -13.03
C ALA A 216 13.51 -9.37 -14.52
N GLN A 217 12.49 -8.66 -15.03
CA GLN A 217 11.96 -8.73 -16.40
C GLN A 217 12.16 -7.41 -17.15
N PHE A 218 12.89 -6.45 -16.59
CA PHE A 218 13.15 -5.17 -17.24
C PHE A 218 14.06 -5.37 -18.45
N THR A 219 13.75 -4.67 -19.53
CA THR A 219 14.59 -4.55 -20.72
C THR A 219 14.67 -3.07 -21.03
N SER A 220 15.88 -2.56 -21.24
CA SER A 220 16.10 -1.17 -21.62
C SER A 220 15.40 -0.87 -22.95
N ASP A 221 14.77 0.28 -23.03
CA ASP A 221 14.23 0.84 -24.26
C ASP A 221 14.54 2.33 -24.35
N ASP A 222 14.18 2.97 -25.45
CA ASP A 222 14.51 4.39 -25.65
C ASP A 222 13.79 5.33 -24.67
N CYS A 223 12.69 4.88 -24.04
CA CYS A 223 11.96 5.65 -23.03
C CYS A 223 12.50 5.41 -21.61
N TYR A 224 13.07 4.24 -21.36
CA TYR A 224 13.70 3.84 -20.12
C TYR A 224 15.04 3.16 -20.46
N PRO A 225 16.10 3.96 -20.74
CA PRO A 225 17.41 3.41 -21.07
C PRO A 225 18.06 2.70 -19.87
N VAL A 226 17.59 2.99 -18.66
CA VAL A 226 18.07 2.41 -17.40
C VAL A 226 16.87 1.92 -16.59
N ALA A 227 17.06 0.83 -15.85
CA ALA A 227 16.06 0.26 -14.97
C ALA A 227 15.60 1.28 -13.91
N PRO A 228 14.30 1.60 -13.82
CA PRO A 228 13.83 2.52 -12.80
C PRO A 228 14.01 1.97 -11.39
N THR A 229 14.44 2.84 -10.48
CA THR A 229 14.68 2.54 -9.07
C THR A 229 13.45 2.78 -8.18
N SER A 230 12.43 3.43 -8.71
CA SER A 230 11.14 3.65 -8.05
C SER A 230 9.98 3.44 -9.02
N PRO A 231 8.78 3.12 -8.50
CA PRO A 231 7.55 3.12 -9.28
C PRO A 231 7.28 4.45 -9.96
N GLN A 232 6.48 4.41 -11.02
CA GLN A 232 5.85 5.62 -11.54
C GLN A 232 4.89 6.18 -10.49
N TYR A 233 4.79 7.51 -10.46
CA TYR A 233 3.91 8.17 -9.51
C TYR A 233 2.46 7.75 -9.73
N MET A 234 1.82 7.35 -8.64
CA MET A 234 0.39 7.16 -8.50
C MET A 234 0.05 7.61 -7.10
N GLU A 235 -1.06 8.31 -6.96
CA GLU A 235 -1.50 8.80 -5.68
C GLU A 235 -1.76 7.63 -4.71
N PRO A 236 -1.04 7.51 -3.58
CA PRO A 236 -1.14 6.38 -2.66
C PRO A 236 -2.52 6.16 -2.04
N TRP A 237 -3.43 7.14 -2.08
CA TRP A 237 -4.82 6.94 -1.65
C TRP A 237 -5.65 6.16 -2.68
N ARG A 238 -5.12 5.88 -3.87
CA ARG A 238 -5.80 5.06 -4.87
C ARG A 238 -5.74 3.58 -4.54
N VAL A 239 -4.85 3.15 -3.64
CA VAL A 239 -4.85 1.81 -3.06
C VAL A 239 -4.95 1.95 -1.55
N ARG A 240 -6.02 1.44 -0.95
CA ARG A 240 -6.25 1.54 0.49
C ARG A 240 -6.59 0.18 1.06
N VAL A 241 -5.84 -0.28 2.05
CA VAL A 241 -6.09 -1.54 2.75
C VAL A 241 -6.47 -1.23 4.18
N TYR A 242 -7.68 -1.62 4.54
CA TYR A 242 -8.26 -1.43 5.87
C TYR A 242 -8.48 -2.78 6.55
N PRO A 243 -8.48 -2.81 7.88
CA PRO A 243 -8.94 -3.98 8.59
C PRO A 243 -10.46 -3.92 8.76
N MET A 244 -11.08 -5.03 9.12
CA MET A 244 -12.49 -5.03 9.52
C MET A 244 -12.62 -4.94 11.03
N ARG A 245 -13.17 -3.81 11.54
CA ARG A 245 -13.29 -3.52 12.98
C ARG A 245 -13.79 -4.68 13.84
N GLN A 246 -14.90 -5.29 13.41
CA GLN A 246 -15.60 -6.33 14.16
C GLN A 246 -14.80 -7.64 14.31
N PHE A 247 -13.68 -7.73 13.61
CA PHE A 247 -12.82 -8.89 13.57
C PHE A 247 -11.37 -8.52 13.80
N LEU A 248 -11.07 -7.43 14.51
CA LEU A 248 -9.70 -7.18 14.95
C LEU A 248 -9.42 -7.93 16.25
N SER A 249 -8.27 -8.59 16.30
CA SER A 249 -7.75 -9.32 17.44
C SER A 249 -6.22 -9.28 17.39
N SER A 250 -5.56 -9.46 18.53
CA SER A 250 -4.08 -9.50 18.62
C SER A 250 -3.43 -10.62 17.81
N PHE A 251 -4.20 -11.61 17.34
CA PHE A 251 -3.72 -12.70 16.51
C PHE A 251 -3.51 -12.32 15.05
N PHE A 252 -4.09 -11.20 14.58
CA PHE A 252 -3.94 -10.78 13.19
C PHE A 252 -2.62 -10.05 12.96
N LEU A 253 -1.93 -10.48 11.92
CA LEU A 253 -0.62 -9.97 11.54
C LEU A 253 -0.63 -9.70 10.04
N TRP A 254 -0.11 -8.55 9.63
CA TRP A 254 0.10 -8.25 8.22
C TRP A 254 1.59 -8.35 7.90
N ASP A 255 1.93 -9.45 7.22
CA ASP A 255 3.28 -9.76 6.80
C ASP A 255 3.44 -9.52 5.31
N ILE A 256 4.39 -8.66 4.97
CA ILE A 256 4.66 -8.25 3.61
C ILE A 256 6.15 -8.51 3.33
N ARG A 257 6.43 -9.50 2.48
CA ARG A 257 7.79 -9.95 2.18
C ARG A 257 8.11 -9.78 0.71
N ASP A 258 9.29 -9.26 0.40
CA ASP A 258 9.78 -9.09 -0.97
C ASP A 258 8.72 -8.47 -1.89
N THR A 259 7.89 -7.55 -1.39
CA THR A 259 6.74 -7.00 -2.12
C THR A 259 6.88 -5.49 -2.26
N SER A 260 6.54 -4.95 -3.43
CA SER A 260 6.51 -3.50 -3.65
C SER A 260 5.07 -3.01 -3.76
N ILE A 261 4.70 -1.98 -3.01
CA ILE A 261 3.33 -1.46 -2.88
C ILE A 261 3.35 0.06 -3.00
N VAL A 262 2.56 0.62 -3.91
CA VAL A 262 2.19 2.04 -3.93
C VAL A 262 0.76 2.14 -3.39
N GLY A 263 0.63 2.59 -2.14
CA GLY A 263 -0.65 2.55 -1.45
C GLY A 263 -0.62 2.98 0.01
N SER A 264 -1.78 2.87 0.64
CA SER A 264 -2.00 3.20 2.04
C SER A 264 -2.47 1.97 2.83
N LEU A 265 -1.75 1.61 3.88
CA LEU A 265 -2.02 0.46 4.74
C LEU A 265 -2.49 0.94 6.11
N PHE A 266 -3.67 0.49 6.56
CA PHE A 266 -4.26 0.88 7.83
C PHE A 266 -4.50 -0.37 8.70
N LEU A 267 -3.82 -0.45 9.83
CA LEU A 267 -3.94 -1.51 10.84
C LEU A 267 -3.65 -0.95 12.26
N PRO A 268 -4.47 0.02 12.75
CA PRO A 268 -4.11 0.84 13.91
C PRO A 268 -3.96 0.06 15.24
N THR A 269 -4.50 -1.15 15.34
CA THR A 269 -4.46 -1.95 16.58
C THR A 269 -3.42 -3.06 16.57
N ASN A 270 -2.80 -3.35 15.41
CA ASN A 270 -1.92 -4.50 15.22
C ASN A 270 -0.61 -4.09 14.52
N PRO A 271 0.44 -4.91 14.59
CA PRO A 271 1.69 -4.63 13.89
C PRO A 271 1.59 -4.94 12.39
N ILE A 272 2.22 -4.10 11.57
CA ILE A 272 2.57 -4.40 10.18
C ILE A 272 4.06 -4.72 10.13
N ARG A 273 4.43 -5.80 9.44
CA ARG A 273 5.82 -6.28 9.34
C ARG A 273 6.27 -6.34 7.88
N LEU A 274 7.38 -5.66 7.58
CA LEU A 274 8.01 -5.61 6.26
C LEU A 274 9.32 -6.40 6.30
N PHE A 275 9.52 -7.33 5.35
CA PHE A 275 10.68 -8.22 5.29
C PHE A 275 11.38 -8.22 3.93
N GLY A 276 12.63 -8.71 3.91
CA GLY A 276 13.38 -8.94 2.69
C GLY A 276 13.64 -7.64 1.92
N ARG A 277 13.30 -7.62 0.63
CA ARG A 277 13.45 -6.41 -0.22
C ARG A 277 12.20 -5.54 -0.28
N THR A 278 11.20 -5.73 0.58
CA THR A 278 9.89 -5.03 0.54
C THR A 278 10.02 -3.52 0.42
N GLN A 279 9.20 -2.89 -0.42
CA GLN A 279 9.13 -1.44 -0.57
C GLN A 279 7.69 -0.97 -0.43
N VAL A 280 7.41 -0.02 0.44
CA VAL A 280 6.08 0.60 0.56
C VAL A 280 6.21 2.09 0.27
N TYR A 281 5.51 2.56 -0.76
CA TYR A 281 5.41 3.96 -1.17
C TYR A 281 4.03 4.48 -0.81
N GLY A 282 3.95 5.36 0.19
CA GLY A 282 2.68 5.94 0.63
C GLY A 282 2.53 6.03 2.13
N ARG A 283 1.39 5.55 2.66
CA ARG A 283 1.02 5.77 4.06
C ARG A 283 0.89 4.45 4.82
N VAL A 284 1.35 4.43 6.07
CA VAL A 284 1.14 3.29 6.97
C VAL A 284 0.63 3.80 8.32
N ALA A 285 -0.58 3.41 8.69
CA ALA A 285 -1.13 3.63 10.02
C ALA A 285 -1.16 2.29 10.76
N ALA A 286 -0.30 2.08 11.75
CA ALA A 286 -0.28 0.83 12.52
C ALA A 286 -0.01 1.08 13.99
N ASN A 287 -0.30 0.09 14.85
CA ASN A 287 0.18 0.14 16.23
C ASN A 287 1.72 0.10 16.25
N HIS A 288 2.30 -0.77 15.42
CA HIS A 288 3.73 -0.87 15.18
C HIS A 288 4.00 -1.08 13.69
N LEU A 289 5.00 -0.38 13.15
CA LEU A 289 5.59 -0.70 11.85
C LEU A 289 6.98 -1.28 12.10
N LEU A 290 7.15 -2.56 11.78
CA LEU A 290 8.41 -3.28 11.97
C LEU A 290 9.04 -3.54 10.60
N ILE A 291 10.22 -2.97 10.37
CA ILE A 291 10.94 -3.05 9.09
C ILE A 291 12.21 -3.87 9.32
N TYR A 292 12.37 -4.94 8.55
CA TYR A 292 13.48 -5.89 8.65
C TYR A 292 14.25 -5.98 7.32
N ASP A 293 15.49 -6.48 7.40
CA ASP A 293 16.36 -6.75 6.25
C ASP A 293 16.64 -5.50 5.40
N ALA A 294 16.39 -5.57 4.08
CA ALA A 294 16.54 -4.46 3.13
C ALA A 294 15.20 -3.75 2.87
N ALA A 295 14.18 -4.00 3.68
CA ALA A 295 12.87 -3.41 3.46
C ALA A 295 12.91 -1.90 3.68
N SER A 296 12.10 -1.17 2.90
CA SER A 296 12.08 0.28 2.86
C SER A 296 10.65 0.80 2.88
N PHE A 297 10.46 1.93 3.56
CA PHE A 297 9.22 2.69 3.55
C PHE A 297 9.51 4.11 3.07
N PHE A 298 8.84 4.51 2.00
CA PHE A 298 8.94 5.80 1.35
C PHE A 298 7.67 6.59 1.65
N TYR A 299 7.82 7.61 2.50
CA TYR A 299 6.75 8.52 2.88
C TYR A 299 6.82 9.80 2.05
N ASP A 300 5.71 10.16 1.41
CA ASP A 300 5.59 11.44 0.69
C ASP A 300 4.81 12.45 1.54
N HIS A 301 5.52 13.47 2.01
CA HIS A 301 5.00 14.56 2.82
C HIS A 301 4.24 15.62 2.00
N ALA A 302 4.43 15.69 0.68
CA ALA A 302 3.69 16.63 -0.16
C ALA A 302 2.22 16.20 -0.33
N LEU A 303 1.94 14.91 -0.14
CA LEU A 303 0.57 14.38 0.00
C LEU A 303 -0.03 14.70 1.37
N ASP A 304 0.73 15.35 2.25
CA ASP A 304 0.42 15.58 3.65
C ASP A 304 0.23 17.07 3.97
N LEU A 305 -0.54 17.77 3.13
CA LEU A 305 -0.92 19.15 3.46
C LEU A 305 -1.84 19.24 4.70
N VAL A 306 -2.45 18.15 5.19
CA VAL A 306 -3.50 18.22 6.25
C VAL A 306 -3.68 16.93 7.12
N THR A 307 -2.90 15.82 7.00
CA THR A 307 -3.47 14.49 7.36
C THR A 307 -2.60 13.47 8.14
N GLY A 308 -1.29 13.65 8.16
CA GLY A 308 -0.29 12.79 8.82
C GLY A 308 -0.37 11.29 8.49
N PHE A 309 0.10 10.48 9.44
CA PHE A 309 0.10 9.00 9.42
C PHE A 309 -1.30 8.37 9.50
N THR A 310 -2.36 9.16 9.42
CA THR A 310 -3.74 8.69 9.56
C THR A 310 -4.63 9.29 8.47
N GLU A 311 -5.80 8.70 8.26
CA GLU A 311 -6.61 8.91 7.06
C GLU A 311 -6.85 10.38 6.71
N GLY A 312 -6.36 10.78 5.53
CA GLY A 312 -6.83 11.97 4.84
C GLY A 312 -8.02 11.63 3.97
N ARG A 313 -9.07 12.47 3.97
CA ARG A 313 -10.01 12.46 2.84
C ARG A 313 -9.21 12.70 1.56
N ALA A 314 -9.61 12.06 0.46
CA ALA A 314 -9.15 12.50 -0.86
C ALA A 314 -9.34 14.02 -0.94
N PRO A 315 -8.33 14.82 -1.32
CA PRO A 315 -8.52 16.24 -1.50
C PRO A 315 -9.71 16.46 -2.42
N SER A 316 -10.53 17.48 -2.11
CA SER A 316 -11.68 17.87 -2.90
C SER A 316 -11.26 17.91 -4.38
N ARG A 317 -11.85 17.08 -5.24
CA ARG A 317 -11.59 17.13 -6.68
C ARG A 317 -11.95 18.54 -7.16
N GLY A 318 -10.96 19.42 -7.35
CA GLY A 318 -11.22 20.80 -7.74
C GLY A 318 -10.17 21.86 -7.38
N GLY A 319 -8.97 21.49 -6.92
CA GLY A 319 -7.84 22.44 -6.89
C GLY A 319 -7.17 22.51 -8.26
N ASP A 320 -6.70 23.70 -8.65
CA ASP A 320 -5.96 23.92 -9.89
C ASP A 320 -4.72 22.98 -9.92
N PRO A 321 -4.46 22.22 -11.00
CA PRO A 321 -3.32 21.30 -11.07
C PRO A 321 -1.95 21.96 -10.88
N GLU A 322 -1.85 23.29 -10.96
CA GLU A 322 -0.61 24.03 -10.68
C GLU A 322 -0.50 24.47 -9.21
N ASP A 323 -1.60 24.51 -8.46
CA ASP A 323 -1.64 24.85 -7.02
C ASP A 323 -1.63 23.60 -6.12
N MET A 324 -1.90 22.42 -6.68
CA MET A 324 -1.84 21.13 -5.97
C MET A 324 -0.47 20.44 -6.03
N PHE A 325 0.52 21.06 -6.68
CA PHE A 325 1.87 20.55 -6.79
C PHE A 325 2.89 21.68 -6.59
N PRO A 326 3.91 21.52 -5.74
CA PRO A 326 5.22 21.95 -6.15
C PRO A 326 5.62 21.05 -7.32
N SER A 327 5.78 21.69 -8.48
CA SER A 327 6.63 21.28 -9.60
C SER A 327 7.58 20.12 -9.31
N ARG A 328 7.56 19.10 -10.19
CA ARG A 328 8.56 18.03 -10.38
C ARG A 328 9.65 17.98 -9.30
N ILE A 329 9.61 16.98 -8.41
CA ILE A 329 10.85 16.48 -7.82
C ILE A 329 11.57 15.72 -8.93
N VAL A 330 12.56 16.39 -9.50
CA VAL A 330 13.60 15.82 -10.36
C VAL A 330 14.33 14.76 -9.54
N SER A 331 14.46 13.56 -10.11
CA SER A 331 15.26 12.45 -9.60
C SER A 331 16.58 12.89 -8.93
N TYR A 332 16.90 12.36 -7.75
CA TYR A 332 18.29 12.27 -7.30
C TYR A 332 18.54 10.94 -6.57
N GLY A 333 18.97 9.95 -7.35
CA GLY A 333 19.72 8.81 -6.83
C GLY A 333 21.20 9.16 -6.79
N PHE A 334 21.87 8.84 -5.68
CA PHE A 334 23.32 8.66 -5.70
C PHE A 334 23.63 7.40 -6.52
N ASN A 335 24.26 7.56 -7.69
CA ASN A 335 24.74 6.47 -8.51
C ASN A 335 25.98 5.84 -7.84
N ALA A 336 25.80 4.71 -7.17
CA ALA A 336 26.88 3.97 -6.52
C ALA A 336 27.79 3.20 -7.53
N GLU A 337 27.52 3.26 -8.83
CA GLU A 337 28.36 2.62 -9.86
C GLU A 337 29.36 3.58 -10.53
N ALA A 338 29.33 4.88 -10.24
CA ALA A 338 30.35 5.83 -10.70
C ALA A 338 31.52 6.02 -9.70
N ALA A 339 31.55 5.25 -8.61
CA ALA A 339 32.58 5.31 -7.57
C ALA A 339 33.38 4.00 -7.43
N ARG A 340 33.59 3.31 -8.55
CA ARG A 340 34.67 2.32 -8.68
C ARG A 340 35.79 2.87 -9.53
#